data_AF-A0A956CA07-F1
#
_entry.id   AF-A0A956CA07-F1
#
_cell.length_a   1.000
_cell.length_b   1.000
_cell.length_c   1.000
_cell.angle_alpha   90.00
_cell.angle_beta   90.00
_cell.angle_gamma   90.00
#
_symmetry.space_group_name_H-M   'P 1'
#
loop_
_entity.id
_entity.type
_entity.pdbx_description
1 polymer ?
#
loop_
_entity_poly.entity_id
_entity_poly.type
_entity_poly.pdbx_seq_one_letter_code
_entity_poly.pdbx_strand_id
1 'polypeptide(L)'
;MGSERPLCIFVSDIHLTDALHGSAVPKVDAFERFWIRIQAARGQRPARLAFVGDLFDIVRSPTWHETPHRPYHDPNPDTVAVVERIVDGIIERERLFFEAIRTRVESGELEVHYALGNHDRLLAYAPKARRAIWKALTGKCVDVELPRELSFPDHGVLAYHGHAGDPINDDPDGGGTIGDALASELIVRFPRSVQTMIGQRHEELEDIDDVRPIYAVPAWVREIGIRQRELLGPVGRTWRELVGEFLDNPFVRRWMRDQHRALGLDTGKKLKLMLELSTGRLMAHTHDQRLTKLYKLFQHAFDGRMAQRAVAELEARKQARFVVNGHSHFASMLPLGNRDGAPAVYFNTGTWRTLHQIGHGLAGRPSFLAYDAMSYLVFFPADDPLGRDFEWWNGALVTRQKGQ
;
A
#
# COMPACT_ATOMS: atom_id res chain seq x y z
N MET A 1 40.31 -4.05 6.74
CA MET A 1 39.27 -3.10 7.18
C MET A 1 37.95 -3.73 6.78
N GLY A 2 37.27 -4.43 7.71
CA GLY A 2 35.95 -4.99 7.42
C GLY A 2 35.00 -3.85 7.11
N SER A 3 34.22 -3.96 6.03
CA SER A 3 33.27 -2.91 5.64
C SER A 3 32.34 -2.61 6.81
N GLU A 4 32.34 -1.35 7.26
CA GLU A 4 31.47 -0.89 8.34
C GLU A 4 30.02 -1.06 7.87
N ARG A 5 29.26 -1.93 8.55
CA ARG A 5 27.85 -2.18 8.29
C ARG A 5 27.07 -0.86 8.45
N PRO A 6 26.39 -0.31 7.42
CA PRO A 6 25.77 1.00 7.51
C PRO A 6 24.44 0.99 8.28
N LEU A 7 23.86 2.16 8.57
CA LEU A 7 22.47 2.23 9.04
C LEU A 7 21.53 2.00 7.85
N CYS A 8 20.69 0.96 7.88
CA CYS A 8 19.73 0.66 6.83
C CYS A 8 18.29 0.84 7.33
N ILE A 9 17.47 1.55 6.56
CA ILE A 9 16.11 1.93 6.93
C ILE A 9 15.16 1.41 5.85
N PHE A 10 14.03 0.86 6.26
CA PHE A 10 13.04 0.28 5.37
C PHE A 10 11.67 0.91 5.64
N VAL A 11 11.06 1.37 4.55
CA VAL A 11 9.71 1.95 4.51
C VAL A 11 8.96 1.41 3.31
N SER A 12 7.64 1.36 3.35
CA SER A 12 6.81 0.92 2.23
C SER A 12 5.46 1.63 2.26
N ASP A 13 4.67 1.45 1.20
CA ASP A 13 3.25 1.82 1.18
C ASP A 13 3.01 3.27 1.57
N ILE A 14 3.80 4.18 0.99
CA ILE A 14 3.60 5.63 1.16
C ILE A 14 2.46 6.11 0.26
N HIS A 15 2.34 5.47 -0.92
CA HIS A 15 1.31 5.69 -1.92
C HIS A 15 1.04 7.16 -2.24
N LEU A 16 2.04 7.81 -2.82
CA LEU A 16 1.89 9.17 -3.35
C LEU A 16 0.95 9.14 -4.56
N THR A 17 0.00 10.07 -4.63
CA THR A 17 -1.08 10.10 -5.65
C THR A 17 -1.27 11.51 -6.21
N ASP A 18 -1.75 11.63 -7.45
CA ASP A 18 -1.88 12.89 -8.20
C ASP A 18 -3.16 13.68 -7.88
N ALA A 19 -4.25 13.04 -7.49
CA ALA A 19 -5.54 13.72 -7.34
C ALA A 19 -6.40 13.32 -6.12
N LEU A 20 -6.16 12.17 -5.48
CA LEU A 20 -6.95 11.76 -4.30
C LEU A 20 -6.54 12.55 -3.04
N HIS A 21 -7.42 12.62 -2.04
CA HIS A 21 -7.16 13.29 -0.77
C HIS A 21 -5.83 12.78 -0.17
N GLY A 22 -4.98 13.72 0.24
CA GLY A 22 -3.69 13.38 0.87
C GLY A 22 -3.87 13.05 2.35
N SER A 23 -2.81 12.53 2.98
CA SER A 23 -2.80 12.38 4.44
C SER A 23 -3.06 13.71 5.14
N ALA A 24 -3.66 13.68 6.34
CA ALA A 24 -3.95 14.91 7.07
C ALA A 24 -2.67 15.67 7.44
N VAL A 25 -1.53 14.97 7.50
CA VAL A 25 -0.19 15.54 7.58
C VAL A 25 0.46 15.52 6.19
N PRO A 26 1.02 16.65 5.70
CA PRO A 26 1.84 16.67 4.48
C PRO A 26 2.99 15.67 4.55
N LYS A 27 3.29 14.99 3.43
CA LYS A 27 4.34 13.95 3.40
C LYS A 27 5.72 14.49 3.76
N VAL A 28 6.02 15.73 3.38
CA VAL A 28 7.25 16.42 3.78
C VAL A 28 7.38 16.55 5.30
N ASP A 29 6.30 16.90 6.01
CA ASP A 29 6.32 17.03 7.46
C ASP A 29 6.49 15.68 8.16
N ALA A 30 5.86 14.63 7.61
CA ALA A 30 6.07 13.26 8.07
C ALA A 30 7.53 12.83 7.90
N PHE A 31 8.11 13.11 6.72
CA PHE A 31 9.51 12.81 6.43
C PHE A 31 10.47 13.55 7.35
N GLU A 32 10.31 14.86 7.58
CA GLU A 32 11.21 15.62 8.45
C GLU A 32 11.15 15.13 9.90
N ARG A 33 9.96 14.78 10.42
CA ARG A 33 9.82 14.16 11.74
C ARG A 33 10.53 12.82 11.84
N PHE A 34 10.39 12.00 10.81
CA PHE A 34 11.13 10.74 10.68
C PHE A 34 12.64 11.01 10.64
N TRP A 35 13.08 11.97 9.82
CA TRP A 35 14.48 12.28 9.61
C TRP A 35 15.17 12.78 10.88
N ILE A 36 14.49 13.56 11.74
CA ILE A 36 15.03 13.95 13.04
C ILE A 36 15.44 12.73 13.88
N ARG A 37 14.61 11.67 13.88
CA ARG A 37 14.91 10.42 14.62
C ARG A 37 16.06 9.66 13.97
N ILE A 38 16.05 9.57 12.64
CA ILE A 38 17.13 8.92 11.90
C ILE A 38 18.44 9.65 12.13
N GLN A 39 18.47 10.98 12.03
CA GLN A 39 19.65 11.82 12.25
C GLN A 39 20.26 11.56 13.63
N ALA A 40 19.44 11.46 14.68
CA ALA A 40 19.90 11.13 16.02
C ALA A 40 20.56 9.74 16.09
N ALA A 41 20.05 8.75 15.33
CA ALA A 41 20.61 7.41 15.25
C ALA A 41 21.88 7.32 14.36
N ARG A 42 21.91 7.99 13.19
CA ARG A 42 23.06 7.95 12.26
C ARG A 42 24.25 8.79 12.70
N GLY A 43 24.04 9.85 13.51
CA GLY A 43 25.10 10.76 13.92
C GLY A 43 25.67 11.53 12.73
N GLN A 44 26.85 11.15 12.23
CA GLN A 44 27.44 11.71 10.99
C GLN A 44 27.59 10.68 9.85
N ARG A 45 27.26 9.41 10.09
CA ARG A 45 27.39 8.33 9.09
C ARG A 45 26.30 8.42 8.02
N PRO A 46 26.57 8.08 6.76
CA PRO A 46 25.52 7.94 5.76
C PRO A 46 24.53 6.84 6.16
N ALA A 47 23.25 7.03 5.83
CA ALA A 47 22.21 6.03 5.97
C ALA A 47 21.74 5.52 4.59
N ARG A 48 21.22 4.30 4.54
CA ARG A 48 20.51 3.74 3.38
C ARG A 48 19.03 3.71 3.66
N LEU A 49 18.20 4.28 2.78
CA LEU A 49 16.74 4.20 2.83
C LEU A 49 16.23 3.36 1.67
N ALA A 50 15.58 2.25 1.99
CA ALA A 50 14.94 1.36 1.05
C ALA A 50 13.42 1.57 1.05
N PHE A 51 12.88 1.99 -0.09
CA PHE A 51 11.46 1.92 -0.39
C PHE A 51 11.11 0.50 -0.86
N VAL A 52 10.33 -0.22 -0.07
CA VAL A 52 9.96 -1.63 -0.29
C VAL A 52 8.58 -1.72 -0.94
N GLY A 53 8.47 -1.11 -2.13
CA GLY A 53 7.25 -1.04 -2.92
C GLY A 53 6.25 0.02 -2.48
N ASP A 54 5.37 0.34 -3.41
CA ASP A 54 4.20 1.20 -3.24
C ASP A 54 4.57 2.60 -2.73
N LEU A 55 5.65 3.17 -3.29
CA LEU A 55 5.95 4.60 -3.10
C LEU A 55 4.98 5.45 -3.91
N PHE A 56 4.69 5.03 -5.15
CA PHE A 56 3.73 5.70 -6.03
C PHE A 56 2.43 4.88 -6.12
N ASP A 57 1.29 5.55 -6.06
CA ASP A 57 -0.03 4.94 -6.22
C ASP A 57 -0.56 5.14 -7.64
N ILE A 58 0.10 4.50 -8.59
CA ILE A 58 -0.21 4.67 -10.02
C ILE A 58 -1.55 4.01 -10.33
N VAL A 59 -1.80 2.83 -9.74
CA VAL A 59 -3.02 2.04 -9.97
C VAL A 59 -4.29 2.80 -9.56
N ARG A 60 -4.25 3.59 -8.48
CA ARG A 60 -5.43 4.33 -7.98
C ARG A 60 -5.52 5.77 -8.46
N SER A 61 -4.75 6.16 -9.47
CA SER A 61 -4.89 7.50 -10.04
C SER A 61 -6.25 7.68 -10.76
N PRO A 62 -7.00 8.77 -10.47
CA PRO A 62 -8.18 9.16 -11.24
C PRO A 62 -7.89 9.46 -12.72
N THR A 63 -6.64 9.79 -13.07
CA THR A 63 -6.21 10.14 -14.43
C THR A 63 -6.38 9.00 -15.44
N TRP A 64 -6.44 7.74 -14.98
CA TRP A 64 -6.84 6.60 -15.82
C TRP A 64 -8.22 6.81 -16.47
N HIS A 65 -9.16 7.42 -15.75
CA HIS A 65 -10.55 7.62 -16.18
C HIS A 65 -10.73 8.83 -17.12
N GLU A 66 -9.67 9.53 -17.45
CA GLU A 66 -9.66 10.55 -18.52
C GLU A 66 -9.36 9.95 -19.90
N THR A 67 -9.05 8.65 -19.94
CA THR A 67 -8.64 7.91 -21.14
C THR A 67 -9.39 6.59 -21.24
N PRO A 68 -9.35 5.88 -22.39
CA PRO A 68 -9.87 4.51 -22.49
C PRO A 68 -8.94 3.46 -21.84
N HIS A 69 -7.76 3.85 -21.36
CA HIS A 69 -6.78 2.94 -20.78
C HIS A 69 -6.99 2.76 -19.28
N ARG A 70 -6.55 1.61 -18.76
CA ARG A 70 -6.71 1.21 -17.35
C ARG A 70 -5.43 0.58 -16.84
N PRO A 71 -5.17 0.60 -15.52
CA PRO A 71 -3.93 0.08 -14.95
C PRO A 71 -3.77 -1.43 -15.16
N TYR A 72 -4.88 -2.16 -15.34
CA TYR A 72 -4.91 -3.60 -15.61
C TYR A 72 -4.86 -3.96 -17.09
N HIS A 73 -4.74 -2.99 -18.00
CA HIS A 73 -4.49 -3.26 -19.42
C HIS A 73 -3.01 -3.60 -19.65
N ASP A 74 -2.75 -4.35 -20.72
CA ASP A 74 -1.39 -4.70 -21.11
C ASP A 74 -0.58 -3.43 -21.42
N PRO A 75 0.69 -3.35 -20.95
CA PRO A 75 1.55 -2.22 -21.24
C PRO A 75 1.76 -2.02 -22.74
N ASN A 76 1.43 -0.82 -23.20
CA ASN A 76 1.62 -0.31 -24.55
C ASN A 76 1.96 1.20 -24.49
N PRO A 77 2.38 1.84 -25.61
CA PRO A 77 2.77 3.25 -25.60
C PRO A 77 1.73 4.19 -24.99
N ASP A 78 0.44 3.96 -25.18
CA ASP A 78 -0.62 4.82 -24.65
C ASP A 78 -0.80 4.64 -23.14
N THR A 79 -0.80 3.39 -22.64
CA THR A 79 -0.81 3.14 -21.18
C THR A 79 0.43 3.71 -20.50
N VAL A 80 1.59 3.62 -21.15
CA VAL A 80 2.86 4.19 -20.64
C VAL A 80 2.78 5.72 -20.60
N ALA A 81 2.18 6.36 -21.62
CA ALA A 81 1.97 7.80 -21.59
C ALA A 81 1.06 8.25 -20.43
N VAL A 82 0.05 7.46 -20.08
CA VAL A 82 -0.77 7.72 -18.88
C VAL A 82 0.05 7.58 -17.60
N VAL A 83 0.89 6.55 -17.49
CA VAL A 83 1.81 6.36 -16.35
C VAL A 83 2.77 7.54 -16.21
N GLU A 84 3.38 7.99 -17.31
CA GLU A 84 4.29 9.15 -17.33
C GLU A 84 3.56 10.40 -16.80
N ARG A 85 2.33 10.66 -17.28
CA ARG A 85 1.51 11.80 -16.83
C ARG A 85 1.15 11.72 -15.33
N ILE A 86 0.78 10.54 -14.84
CA ILE A 86 0.46 10.32 -13.42
C ILE A 86 1.69 10.61 -12.55
N VAL A 87 2.85 10.07 -12.94
CA VAL A 87 4.11 10.24 -12.19
C VAL A 87 4.55 11.71 -12.16
N ASP A 88 4.45 12.42 -13.29
CA ASP A 88 4.75 13.84 -13.33
C ASP A 88 3.82 14.64 -12.40
N GLY A 89 2.52 14.32 -12.40
CA GLY A 89 1.54 14.93 -11.49
C GLY A 89 1.86 14.68 -10.02
N ILE A 90 2.25 13.45 -9.66
CA ILE A 90 2.66 13.08 -8.30
C ILE A 90 3.92 13.84 -7.88
N ILE A 91 4.95 13.89 -8.73
CA ILE A 91 6.21 14.58 -8.42
C ILE A 91 5.97 16.07 -8.20
N GLU A 92 5.15 16.71 -9.03
CA GLU A 92 4.83 18.13 -8.87
C GLU A 92 4.06 18.38 -7.57
N ARG A 93 3.02 17.59 -7.31
CA ARG A 93 2.21 17.71 -6.09
C ARG A 93 3.05 17.52 -4.82
N GLU A 94 3.94 16.53 -4.82
CA GLU A 94 4.75 16.15 -3.67
C GLU A 94 6.19 16.70 -3.75
N ARG A 95 6.39 17.80 -4.50
CA ARG A 95 7.71 18.37 -4.78
C ARG A 95 8.53 18.60 -3.52
N LEU A 96 7.93 19.13 -2.45
CA LEU A 96 8.62 19.40 -1.18
C LEU A 96 9.10 18.12 -0.49
N PHE A 97 8.36 17.02 -0.61
CA PHE A 97 8.77 15.73 -0.06
C PHE A 97 9.99 15.17 -0.81
N PHE A 98 9.96 15.21 -2.14
CA PHE A 98 11.11 14.80 -2.96
C PHE A 98 12.33 15.69 -2.74
N GLU A 99 12.14 17.01 -2.63
CA GLU A 99 13.21 17.96 -2.31
C GLU A 99 13.86 17.69 -0.95
N ALA A 100 13.06 17.36 0.08
CA ALA A 100 13.57 17.01 1.39
C ALA A 100 14.45 15.76 1.34
N ILE A 101 14.02 14.70 0.64
CA ILE A 101 14.83 13.49 0.43
C ILE A 101 16.09 13.82 -0.38
N ARG A 102 15.94 14.49 -1.53
CA ARG A 102 17.05 14.81 -2.44
C ARG A 102 18.14 15.62 -1.76
N THR A 103 17.77 16.57 -0.91
CA THR A 103 18.73 17.38 -0.14
C THR A 103 19.66 16.49 0.69
N ARG A 104 19.13 15.43 1.32
CA ARG A 104 19.94 14.46 2.10
C ARG A 104 20.78 13.56 1.20
N VAL A 105 20.29 13.25 0.01
CA VAL A 105 21.05 12.46 -0.97
C VAL A 105 22.22 13.25 -1.54
N GLU A 106 21.98 14.49 -1.96
CA GLU A 106 23.00 15.38 -2.54
C GLU A 106 24.07 15.79 -1.52
N SER A 107 23.73 15.89 -0.22
CA SER A 107 24.70 16.12 0.85
C SER A 107 25.50 14.87 1.24
N GLY A 108 25.16 13.70 0.71
CA GLY A 108 25.79 12.42 1.05
C GLY A 108 25.34 11.84 2.40
N GLU A 109 24.31 12.41 3.02
CA GLU A 109 23.73 11.90 4.28
C GLU A 109 22.87 10.64 4.06
N LEU A 110 22.35 10.46 2.83
CA LEU A 110 21.38 9.43 2.49
C LEU A 110 21.69 8.77 1.13
N GLU A 111 21.64 7.45 1.10
CA GLU A 111 21.57 6.64 -0.11
C GLU A 111 20.15 6.07 -0.22
N VAL A 112 19.57 6.05 -1.42
CA VAL A 112 18.20 5.55 -1.64
C VAL A 112 18.21 4.28 -2.50
N HIS A 113 17.39 3.31 -2.09
CA HIS A 113 17.08 2.10 -2.86
C HIS A 113 15.57 2.01 -3.03
N TYR A 114 15.11 1.46 -4.16
CA TYR A 114 13.68 1.40 -4.46
C TYR A 114 13.35 0.08 -5.18
N ALA A 115 12.57 -0.77 -4.51
CA ALA A 115 11.93 -1.93 -5.11
C ALA A 115 10.48 -1.62 -5.49
N LEU A 116 10.01 -2.21 -6.59
CA LEU A 116 8.64 -2.10 -7.05
C LEU A 116 7.66 -2.91 -6.18
N GLY A 117 6.50 -2.33 -5.95
CA GLY A 117 5.29 -2.95 -5.44
C GLY A 117 4.22 -3.12 -6.51
N ASN A 118 3.01 -3.51 -6.12
CA ASN A 118 1.92 -3.72 -7.08
C ASN A 118 1.30 -2.41 -7.56
N HIS A 119 1.32 -1.34 -6.75
CA HIS A 119 0.76 -0.04 -7.14
C HIS A 119 1.66 0.77 -8.05
N ASP A 120 2.96 0.45 -8.11
CA ASP A 120 3.95 1.11 -8.95
C ASP A 120 4.64 0.16 -9.96
N ARG A 121 4.18 -1.10 -10.08
CA ARG A 121 4.72 -2.10 -11.03
C ARG A 121 4.82 -1.60 -12.47
N LEU A 122 3.91 -0.71 -12.90
CA LEU A 122 3.88 -0.17 -14.26
C LEU A 122 5.11 0.69 -14.58
N LEU A 123 5.87 1.13 -13.58
CA LEU A 123 7.17 1.77 -13.76
C LEU A 123 8.19 0.87 -14.47
N ALA A 124 8.03 -0.46 -14.42
CA ALA A 124 8.87 -1.39 -15.18
C ALA A 124 8.81 -1.12 -16.70
N TYR A 125 7.71 -0.55 -17.20
CA TYR A 125 7.49 -0.28 -18.61
C TYR A 125 7.62 1.20 -19.00
N ALA A 126 7.86 2.09 -18.02
CA ALA A 126 7.85 3.55 -18.22
C ALA A 126 9.23 4.19 -17.93
N PRO A 127 10.20 4.11 -18.86
CA PRO A 127 11.56 4.59 -18.64
C PRO A 127 11.66 6.11 -18.40
N LYS A 128 10.78 6.93 -18.99
CA LYS A 128 10.80 8.38 -18.67
C LYS A 128 10.31 8.63 -17.26
N ALA A 129 9.27 7.93 -16.81
CA ALA A 129 8.76 8.01 -15.45
C ALA A 129 9.85 7.62 -14.44
N ARG A 130 10.57 6.51 -14.67
CA ARG A 130 11.71 6.12 -13.81
C ARG A 130 12.80 7.18 -13.74
N ARG A 131 13.16 7.79 -14.89
CA ARG A 131 14.11 8.92 -14.93
C ARG A 131 13.63 10.11 -14.12
N ALA A 132 12.35 10.47 -14.25
CA ALA A 132 11.75 11.59 -13.52
C ALA A 132 11.80 11.33 -11.99
N ILE A 133 11.40 10.13 -11.57
CA ILE A 133 11.45 9.70 -10.17
C ILE A 133 12.87 9.72 -9.63
N TRP A 134 13.83 9.14 -10.36
CA TRP A 134 15.21 9.08 -9.90
C TRP A 134 15.84 10.47 -9.81
N LYS A 135 15.51 11.37 -10.75
CA LYS A 135 15.90 12.79 -10.68
C LYS A 135 15.26 13.49 -9.48
N ALA A 136 13.98 13.22 -9.20
CA ALA A 136 13.28 13.80 -8.05
C ALA A 136 13.93 13.36 -6.72
N LEU A 137 14.28 12.08 -6.59
CA LEU A 137 14.88 11.51 -5.38
C LEU A 137 16.37 11.84 -5.20
N THR A 138 17.15 11.94 -6.29
CA THR A 138 18.63 11.94 -6.21
C THR A 138 19.32 13.11 -6.92
N GLY A 139 18.57 13.92 -7.68
CA GLY A 139 19.12 14.94 -8.57
C GLY A 139 19.70 14.39 -9.88
N LYS A 140 19.93 13.08 -9.99
CA LYS A 140 20.53 12.44 -11.16
C LYS A 140 19.48 12.07 -12.20
N CYS A 141 19.64 12.59 -13.42
CA CYS A 141 18.75 12.28 -14.55
C CYS A 141 19.27 11.06 -15.33
N VAL A 142 19.08 9.87 -14.77
CA VAL A 142 19.46 8.59 -15.39
C VAL A 142 18.32 7.60 -15.30
N ASP A 143 18.19 6.72 -16.29
CA ASP A 143 17.22 5.62 -16.20
C ASP A 143 17.81 4.54 -15.30
N VAL A 144 17.05 4.13 -14.31
CA VAL A 144 17.42 3.09 -13.36
C VAL A 144 16.43 1.95 -13.50
N GLU A 145 16.93 0.73 -13.49
CA GLU A 145 16.06 -0.42 -13.30
C GLU A 145 15.62 -0.46 -11.84
N LEU A 146 14.31 -0.55 -11.63
CA LEU A 146 13.72 -0.70 -10.30
C LEU A 146 13.45 -2.20 -10.10
N PRO A 147 14.22 -2.90 -9.24
CA PRO A 147 14.06 -4.33 -9.06
C PRO A 147 12.78 -4.65 -8.28
N ARG A 148 12.37 -5.93 -8.28
CA ARG A 148 11.26 -6.42 -7.42
C ARG A 148 11.73 -6.76 -6.01
N GLU A 149 13.02 -6.99 -5.82
CA GLU A 149 13.64 -7.31 -4.53
C GLU A 149 14.96 -6.54 -4.33
N LEU A 150 15.30 -6.30 -3.07
CA LEU A 150 16.56 -5.72 -2.63
C LEU A 150 17.22 -6.67 -1.62
N SER A 151 18.54 -6.78 -1.69
CA SER A 151 19.32 -7.56 -0.74
C SER A 151 20.33 -6.69 -0.02
N PHE A 152 20.40 -6.84 1.30
CA PHE A 152 21.38 -6.18 2.16
C PHE A 152 22.13 -7.26 2.96
N PRO A 153 23.12 -7.94 2.35
CA PRO A 153 23.83 -9.06 2.97
C PRO A 153 24.53 -8.70 4.28
N ASP A 154 25.05 -7.47 4.40
CA ASP A 154 25.69 -6.97 5.63
C ASP A 154 24.75 -7.01 6.85
N HIS A 155 23.45 -6.95 6.61
CA HIS A 155 22.40 -7.05 7.62
C HIS A 155 21.70 -8.42 7.61
N GLY A 156 21.97 -9.27 6.62
CA GLY A 156 21.21 -10.50 6.37
C GLY A 156 19.75 -10.23 6.02
N VAL A 157 19.45 -9.14 5.31
CA VAL A 157 18.09 -8.73 4.95
C VAL A 157 17.80 -9.02 3.49
N LEU A 158 16.64 -9.64 3.24
CA LEU A 158 15.95 -9.67 1.95
C LEU A 158 14.70 -8.78 2.06
N ALA A 159 14.54 -7.84 1.13
CA ALA A 159 13.37 -6.96 1.11
C ALA A 159 12.65 -7.04 -0.24
N TYR A 160 11.33 -7.23 -0.22
CA TYR A 160 10.48 -7.24 -1.42
C TYR A 160 9.05 -6.87 -1.06
N HIS A 161 8.27 -6.39 -2.02
CA HIS A 161 6.91 -6.00 -1.70
C HIS A 161 5.98 -7.22 -1.53
N GLY A 162 5.14 -7.21 -0.49
CA GLY A 162 4.38 -8.39 -0.05
C GLY A 162 3.31 -8.90 -1.02
N HIS A 163 2.97 -8.13 -2.04
CA HIS A 163 2.00 -8.51 -3.07
C HIS A 163 2.30 -9.85 -3.74
N ALA A 164 3.58 -10.25 -3.84
CA ALA A 164 3.98 -11.56 -4.39
C ALA A 164 3.33 -12.77 -3.67
N GLY A 165 2.86 -12.61 -2.42
CA GLY A 165 2.12 -13.66 -1.71
C GLY A 165 0.59 -13.55 -1.81
N ASP A 166 0.07 -12.58 -2.55
CA ASP A 166 -1.34 -12.21 -2.61
C ASP A 166 -1.99 -12.56 -3.95
N PRO A 167 -2.86 -13.59 -4.00
CA PRO A 167 -3.53 -14.01 -5.24
C PRO A 167 -4.40 -12.96 -5.93
N ILE A 168 -4.74 -11.86 -5.24
CA ILE A 168 -5.55 -10.76 -5.80
C ILE A 168 -4.65 -9.70 -6.46
N ASN A 169 -3.44 -9.50 -5.93
CA ASN A 169 -2.54 -8.40 -6.28
C ASN A 169 -1.22 -8.88 -6.91
N ASP A 170 -1.10 -10.17 -7.19
CA ASP A 170 0.08 -10.77 -7.85
C ASP A 170 -0.26 -11.23 -9.27
N ASP A 171 0.66 -10.93 -10.18
CA ASP A 171 0.77 -11.57 -11.49
C ASP A 171 2.26 -11.86 -11.71
N PRO A 172 2.67 -13.15 -11.84
CA PRO A 172 4.08 -13.51 -11.93
C PRO A 172 4.84 -12.81 -13.06
N ASP A 173 4.17 -12.55 -14.18
CA ASP A 173 4.73 -11.92 -15.37
C ASP A 173 4.69 -10.38 -15.27
N GLY A 174 4.12 -9.82 -14.21
CA GLY A 174 3.97 -8.38 -13.97
C GLY A 174 2.76 -7.75 -14.67
N GLY A 175 1.83 -8.59 -15.15
CA GLY A 175 0.61 -8.19 -15.83
C GLY A 175 -0.41 -7.48 -14.93
N GLY A 176 -1.54 -7.11 -15.53
CA GLY A 176 -2.67 -6.53 -14.80
C GLY A 176 -3.30 -7.53 -13.83
N THR A 177 -3.60 -7.07 -12.62
CA THR A 177 -4.18 -7.92 -11.56
C THR A 177 -5.68 -7.64 -11.38
N ILE A 178 -6.40 -8.57 -10.75
CA ILE A 178 -7.79 -8.31 -10.34
C ILE A 178 -7.86 -7.21 -9.28
N GLY A 179 -6.82 -7.07 -8.46
CA GLY A 179 -6.63 -5.97 -7.52
C GLY A 179 -6.61 -4.61 -8.21
N ASP A 180 -5.89 -4.48 -9.32
CA ASP A 180 -5.85 -3.24 -10.11
C ASP A 180 -7.22 -2.87 -10.66
N ALA A 181 -7.99 -3.86 -11.11
CA ALA A 181 -9.36 -3.66 -11.57
C ALA A 181 -10.29 -3.26 -10.42
N LEU A 182 -10.19 -3.89 -9.24
CA LEU A 182 -10.96 -3.51 -8.05
C LEU A 182 -10.66 -2.07 -7.63
N ALA A 183 -9.39 -1.73 -7.55
CA ALA A 183 -8.91 -0.41 -7.19
C ALA A 183 -9.41 0.65 -8.19
N SER A 184 -9.22 0.43 -9.48
CA SER A 184 -9.60 1.39 -10.52
C SER A 184 -11.12 1.50 -10.71
N GLU A 185 -11.83 0.37 -10.82
CA GLU A 185 -13.24 0.36 -11.24
C GLU A 185 -14.24 0.47 -10.08
N LEU A 186 -13.86 0.09 -8.86
CA LEU A 186 -14.72 0.25 -7.70
C LEU A 186 -14.25 1.40 -6.82
N ILE A 187 -13.01 1.35 -6.32
CA ILE A 187 -12.54 2.29 -5.28
C ILE A 187 -12.43 3.72 -5.83
N VAL A 188 -11.75 3.92 -6.96
CA VAL A 188 -11.55 5.25 -7.55
C VAL A 188 -12.83 5.81 -8.17
N ARG A 189 -13.63 4.98 -8.85
CA ARG A 189 -14.87 5.44 -9.51
C ARG A 189 -15.98 5.77 -8.54
N PHE A 190 -16.07 5.08 -7.40
CA PHE A 190 -17.16 5.24 -6.44
C PHE A 190 -17.40 6.70 -5.99
N PRO A 191 -16.43 7.42 -5.39
CA PRO A 191 -16.67 8.78 -4.91
C PRO A 191 -17.11 9.70 -6.04
N ARG A 192 -16.45 9.62 -7.20
CA ARG A 192 -16.76 10.43 -8.38
C ARG A 192 -18.18 10.18 -8.90
N SER A 193 -18.60 8.92 -8.97
CA SER A 193 -19.94 8.55 -9.43
C SER A 193 -21.02 9.03 -8.47
N VAL A 194 -20.80 8.89 -7.15
CA VAL A 194 -21.74 9.42 -6.14
C VAL A 194 -21.82 10.94 -6.25
N GLN A 195 -20.69 11.65 -6.21
CA GLN A 195 -20.63 13.11 -6.27
C GLN A 195 -21.28 13.67 -7.55
N THR A 196 -21.08 13.00 -8.70
CA THR A 196 -21.74 13.36 -9.97
C THR A 196 -23.26 13.19 -9.88
N MET A 197 -23.73 12.10 -9.26
CA MET A 197 -25.17 11.83 -9.12
C MET A 197 -25.87 12.88 -8.25
N ILE A 198 -25.20 13.38 -7.21
CA ILE A 198 -25.79 14.34 -6.26
C ILE A 198 -25.48 15.80 -6.60
N GLY A 199 -24.53 16.07 -7.50
CA GLY A 199 -24.12 17.42 -7.89
C GLY A 199 -23.38 18.19 -6.80
N GLN A 200 -22.82 17.50 -5.80
CA GLN A 200 -22.13 18.08 -4.66
C GLN A 200 -20.89 17.25 -4.30
N ARG A 201 -19.82 17.94 -3.88
CA ARG A 201 -18.60 17.29 -3.40
C ARG A 201 -18.75 16.87 -1.94
N HIS A 202 -18.30 15.66 -1.65
CA HIS A 202 -18.23 15.08 -0.31
C HIS A 202 -16.85 14.46 -0.15
N GLU A 203 -15.98 15.14 0.61
CA GLU A 203 -14.57 14.77 0.79
C GLU A 203 -14.45 13.43 1.51
N GLU A 204 -15.36 13.16 2.45
CA GLU A 204 -15.44 11.89 3.17
C GLU A 204 -15.70 10.68 2.27
N LEU A 205 -16.16 10.86 1.02
CA LEU A 205 -16.28 9.73 0.08
C LEU A 205 -14.92 9.36 -0.52
N GLU A 206 -13.98 10.29 -0.57
CA GLU A 206 -12.62 10.09 -1.12
C GLU A 206 -11.78 9.20 -0.19
N ASP A 207 -12.09 9.16 1.11
CA ASP A 207 -11.45 8.32 2.14
C ASP A 207 -11.72 6.80 1.97
N ILE A 208 -12.55 6.40 0.99
CA ILE A 208 -12.84 4.99 0.69
C ILE A 208 -11.55 4.18 0.49
N ASP A 209 -10.53 4.83 -0.06
CA ASP A 209 -9.24 4.24 -0.35
C ASP A 209 -8.38 3.95 0.88
N ASP A 210 -8.70 4.57 2.02
CA ASP A 210 -8.00 4.40 3.29
C ASP A 210 -8.75 3.45 4.25
N VAL A 211 -9.90 2.91 3.82
CA VAL A 211 -10.67 1.92 4.59
C VAL A 211 -9.91 0.61 4.68
N ARG A 212 -9.61 0.18 5.91
CA ARG A 212 -8.92 -1.08 6.16
C ARG A 212 -9.67 -2.00 7.15
N PRO A 213 -9.70 -3.31 6.89
CA PRO A 213 -9.25 -3.97 5.64
C PRO A 213 -10.17 -3.59 4.46
N ILE A 214 -9.72 -3.74 3.22
CA ILE A 214 -10.50 -3.31 2.02
C ILE A 214 -11.90 -3.93 1.96
N TYR A 215 -12.08 -5.14 2.50
CA TYR A 215 -13.38 -5.80 2.63
C TYR A 215 -14.38 -5.06 3.52
N ALA A 216 -13.93 -4.08 4.32
CA ALA A 216 -14.78 -3.24 5.16
C ALA A 216 -15.38 -2.05 4.40
N VAL A 217 -14.95 -1.79 3.16
CA VAL A 217 -15.49 -0.72 2.30
C VAL A 217 -17.03 -0.73 2.28
N PRO A 218 -17.74 -1.86 2.04
CA PRO A 218 -19.20 -1.87 2.08
C PRO A 218 -19.80 -1.45 3.43
N ALA A 219 -19.12 -1.72 4.54
CA ALA A 219 -19.58 -1.29 5.87
C ALA A 219 -19.35 0.20 6.10
N TRP A 220 -18.21 0.72 5.67
CA TRP A 220 -17.89 2.14 5.72
C TRP A 220 -18.83 2.99 4.84
N VAL A 221 -19.09 2.52 3.61
CA VAL A 221 -20.05 3.12 2.67
C VAL A 221 -21.44 3.27 3.32
N ARG A 222 -21.89 2.30 4.12
CA ARG A 222 -23.15 2.39 4.88
C ARG A 222 -23.08 3.39 6.02
N GLU A 223 -21.96 3.45 6.74
CA GLU A 223 -21.79 4.39 7.85
C GLU A 223 -21.96 5.83 7.38
N ILE A 224 -21.39 6.17 6.21
CA ILE A 224 -21.56 7.49 5.59
C ILE A 224 -23.04 7.79 5.36
N GLY A 225 -23.78 6.87 4.73
CA GLY A 225 -25.22 7.07 4.49
C GLY A 225 -26.06 7.15 5.76
N ILE A 226 -25.61 6.57 6.88
CA ILE A 226 -26.29 6.70 8.18
C ILE A 226 -26.02 8.07 8.81
N ARG A 227 -24.78 8.55 8.73
CA ARG A 227 -24.37 9.87 9.23
C ARG A 227 -25.00 11.00 8.40
N GLN A 228 -25.12 10.78 7.08
CA GLN A 228 -25.67 11.71 6.10
C GLN A 228 -26.79 11.01 5.32
N ARG A 229 -28.02 11.19 5.79
CA ARG A 229 -29.20 10.46 5.27
C ARG A 229 -29.46 10.72 3.78
N GLU A 230 -29.09 11.91 3.30
CA GLU A 230 -29.12 12.33 1.90
C GLU A 230 -28.25 11.45 1.01
N LEU A 231 -27.13 10.92 1.53
CA LEU A 231 -26.21 10.06 0.78
C LEU A 231 -26.66 8.61 0.72
N LEU A 232 -27.51 8.13 1.65
CA LEU A 232 -27.87 6.72 1.79
C LEU A 232 -28.39 6.08 0.49
N GLY A 233 -29.28 6.78 -0.22
CA GLY A 233 -29.84 6.34 -1.49
C GLY A 233 -28.83 6.35 -2.64
N PRO A 234 -28.20 7.50 -2.95
CA PRO A 234 -27.18 7.65 -3.98
C PRO A 234 -26.00 6.69 -3.83
N VAL A 235 -25.45 6.59 -2.63
CA VAL A 235 -24.34 5.69 -2.29
C VAL A 235 -24.70 4.24 -2.58
N GLY A 236 -25.84 3.78 -2.06
CA GLY A 236 -26.26 2.40 -2.23
C GLY A 236 -26.56 2.04 -3.69
N ARG A 237 -27.13 2.95 -4.48
CA ARG A 237 -27.35 2.73 -5.92
C ARG A 237 -26.03 2.64 -6.68
N THR A 238 -25.16 3.61 -6.48
CA THR A 238 -23.85 3.70 -7.16
C THR A 238 -23.00 2.46 -6.90
N TRP A 239 -22.92 1.99 -5.64
CA TRP A 239 -22.17 0.78 -5.31
C TRP A 239 -22.69 -0.46 -6.04
N ARG A 240 -24.02 -0.62 -6.14
CA ARG A 240 -24.62 -1.75 -6.86
C ARG A 240 -24.33 -1.72 -8.35
N GLU A 241 -24.43 -0.54 -8.96
CA GLU A 241 -24.16 -0.34 -10.39
C GLU A 241 -22.69 -0.64 -10.70
N LEU A 242 -21.75 -0.06 -9.94
CA LEU A 242 -20.31 -0.30 -10.14
C LEU A 242 -19.93 -1.77 -9.94
N VAL A 243 -20.50 -2.45 -8.94
CA VAL A 243 -20.26 -3.90 -8.77
C VAL A 243 -20.79 -4.70 -9.96
N GLY A 244 -21.97 -4.35 -10.49
CA GLY A 244 -22.51 -4.97 -11.71
C GLY A 244 -21.58 -4.79 -12.90
N GLU A 245 -21.17 -3.54 -13.18
CA GLU A 245 -20.23 -3.22 -14.26
C GLU A 245 -18.88 -3.92 -14.09
N PHE A 246 -18.37 -4.00 -12.86
CA PHE A 246 -17.12 -4.68 -12.55
C PHE A 246 -17.20 -6.18 -12.85
N LEU A 247 -18.28 -6.85 -12.43
CA LEU A 247 -18.48 -8.28 -12.72
C LEU A 247 -18.73 -8.53 -14.22
N ASP A 248 -19.19 -7.53 -14.95
CA ASP A 248 -19.42 -7.59 -16.40
C ASP A 248 -18.19 -7.24 -17.24
N ASN A 249 -17.15 -6.66 -16.63
CA ASN A 249 -15.92 -6.28 -17.30
C ASN A 249 -15.22 -7.49 -17.96
N PRO A 250 -14.80 -7.41 -19.24
CA PRO A 250 -14.17 -8.53 -19.95
C PRO A 250 -12.91 -9.08 -19.28
N PHE A 251 -12.07 -8.20 -18.72
CA PHE A 251 -10.87 -8.60 -17.99
C PHE A 251 -11.24 -9.39 -16.73
N VAL A 252 -12.19 -8.89 -15.95
CA VAL A 252 -12.66 -9.53 -14.71
C VAL A 252 -13.28 -10.89 -14.98
N ARG A 253 -14.15 -10.99 -15.99
CA ARG A 253 -14.79 -12.25 -16.40
C ARG A 253 -13.77 -13.30 -16.84
N ARG A 254 -12.76 -12.88 -17.62
CA ARG A 254 -11.66 -13.75 -18.05
C ARG A 254 -10.88 -14.25 -16.83
N TRP A 255 -10.44 -13.34 -15.97
CA TRP A 255 -9.70 -13.69 -14.75
C TRP A 255 -10.48 -14.68 -13.88
N MET A 256 -11.77 -14.43 -13.63
CA MET A 256 -12.62 -15.32 -12.81
C MET A 256 -12.73 -16.73 -13.40
N ARG A 257 -12.83 -16.85 -14.73
CA ARG A 257 -12.87 -18.15 -15.41
C ARG A 257 -11.55 -18.91 -15.25
N ASP A 258 -10.44 -18.19 -15.31
CA ASP A 258 -9.10 -18.78 -15.27
C ASP A 258 -8.70 -19.23 -13.83
N GLN A 259 -9.40 -18.73 -12.81
CA GLN A 259 -9.23 -19.19 -11.41
C GLN A 259 -9.89 -20.55 -11.10
N HIS A 260 -10.64 -21.14 -12.04
CA HIS A 260 -11.43 -22.33 -11.75
C HIS A 260 -10.58 -23.55 -11.36
N ARG A 261 -10.77 -24.02 -10.12
CA ARG A 261 -10.34 -25.36 -9.68
C ARG A 261 -11.55 -26.30 -9.65
N ALA A 262 -11.34 -27.54 -10.10
CA ALA A 262 -12.40 -28.55 -10.27
C ALA A 262 -13.12 -28.95 -8.97
N LEU A 263 -12.53 -28.70 -7.79
CA LEU A 263 -13.11 -29.03 -6.48
C LEU A 263 -12.88 -27.87 -5.50
N GLY A 264 -13.96 -27.19 -5.10
CA GLY A 264 -13.97 -26.12 -4.08
C GLY A 264 -14.41 -24.73 -4.58
N LEU A 265 -14.60 -23.81 -3.62
CA LEU A 265 -14.72 -22.38 -3.91
C LEU A 265 -13.32 -21.80 -4.16
N ASP A 266 -13.00 -21.60 -5.45
CA ASP A 266 -11.81 -20.86 -5.87
C ASP A 266 -11.88 -19.38 -5.44
N THR A 267 -10.73 -18.67 -5.52
CA THR A 267 -10.62 -17.26 -5.11
C THR A 267 -11.61 -16.37 -5.87
N GLY A 268 -11.84 -16.64 -7.15
CA GLY A 268 -12.78 -15.90 -7.99
C GLY A 268 -14.23 -16.04 -7.53
N LYS A 269 -14.69 -17.26 -7.23
CA LYS A 269 -16.04 -17.50 -6.69
C LYS A 269 -16.26 -16.81 -5.34
N LYS A 270 -15.23 -16.80 -4.47
CA LYS A 270 -15.30 -16.12 -3.17
C LYS A 270 -15.41 -14.60 -3.34
N LEU A 271 -14.61 -14.01 -4.22
CA LEU A 271 -14.65 -12.58 -4.53
C LEU A 271 -16.01 -12.19 -5.10
N LYS A 272 -16.52 -12.93 -6.09
CA LYS A 272 -17.83 -12.70 -6.70
C LYS A 272 -18.95 -12.74 -5.64
N LEU A 273 -18.99 -13.79 -4.83
CA LEU A 273 -20.00 -13.93 -3.77
C LEU A 273 -19.92 -12.77 -2.78
N MET A 274 -18.72 -12.36 -2.37
CA MET A 274 -18.55 -11.24 -1.45
C MET A 274 -19.04 -9.91 -2.03
N LEU A 275 -18.75 -9.64 -3.31
CA LEU A 275 -19.25 -8.46 -4.02
C LEU A 275 -20.79 -8.49 -4.17
N GLU A 276 -21.38 -9.62 -4.56
CA GLU A 276 -22.84 -9.78 -4.66
C GLU A 276 -23.53 -9.66 -3.30
N LEU A 277 -22.91 -10.13 -2.21
CA LEU A 277 -23.44 -9.92 -0.86
C LEU A 277 -23.34 -8.46 -0.43
N SER A 278 -22.30 -7.73 -0.89
CA SER A 278 -22.13 -6.31 -0.59
C SER A 278 -23.21 -5.42 -1.23
N THR A 279 -23.83 -5.88 -2.31
CA THR A 279 -24.91 -5.17 -3.02
C THR A 279 -26.31 -5.49 -2.47
N GLY A 280 -26.47 -6.62 -1.78
CA GLY A 280 -27.74 -7.08 -1.25
C GLY A 280 -28.25 -6.30 -0.03
N ARG A 281 -29.59 -6.21 0.12
CA ARG A 281 -30.24 -5.69 1.34
C ARG A 281 -29.91 -6.50 2.61
N LEU A 282 -29.39 -7.72 2.45
CA LEU A 282 -29.14 -8.67 3.55
C LEU A 282 -28.04 -8.20 4.52
N MET A 283 -27.10 -7.35 4.07
CA MET A 283 -26.09 -6.74 4.95
C MET A 283 -26.62 -5.59 5.81
N ALA A 284 -27.87 -5.16 5.65
CA ALA A 284 -28.50 -4.17 6.51
C ALA A 284 -28.75 -4.67 7.95
N HIS A 285 -28.63 -5.98 8.19
CA HIS A 285 -28.95 -6.62 9.48
C HIS A 285 -27.85 -7.54 10.04
N THR A 286 -26.69 -7.66 9.38
CA THR A 286 -25.59 -8.47 9.90
C THR A 286 -24.92 -7.81 11.10
N HIS A 287 -24.94 -8.50 12.24
CA HIS A 287 -24.38 -8.03 13.52
C HIS A 287 -22.85 -7.86 13.45
N ASP A 288 -22.37 -6.64 13.72
CA ASP A 288 -21.01 -6.19 13.41
C ASP A 288 -19.90 -6.97 14.08
N GLN A 289 -20.14 -7.57 15.25
CA GLN A 289 -19.15 -8.41 15.93
C GLN A 289 -18.71 -9.63 15.11
N ARG A 290 -19.61 -10.20 14.28
CA ARG A 290 -19.26 -11.34 13.42
C ARG A 290 -18.37 -10.89 12.25
N LEU A 291 -18.65 -9.70 11.71
CA LEU A 291 -17.87 -9.08 10.64
C LEU A 291 -16.45 -8.75 11.12
N THR A 292 -16.31 -8.08 12.28
CA THR A 292 -15.01 -7.75 12.87
C THR A 292 -14.17 -8.99 13.21
N LYS A 293 -14.79 -10.05 13.75
CA LYS A 293 -14.09 -11.33 14.00
C LYS A 293 -13.62 -11.97 12.70
N LEU A 294 -14.45 -11.94 11.65
CA LEU A 294 -14.09 -12.45 10.34
C LEU A 294 -12.92 -11.67 9.72
N TYR A 295 -12.92 -10.34 9.83
CA TYR A 295 -11.82 -9.50 9.36
C TYR A 295 -10.50 -9.78 10.07
N LYS A 296 -10.52 -9.89 11.41
CA LYS A 296 -9.32 -10.27 12.19
C LYS A 296 -8.78 -11.63 11.78
N LEU A 297 -9.66 -12.61 11.55
CA LEU A 297 -9.26 -13.94 11.07
C LEU A 297 -8.58 -13.86 9.70
N PHE A 298 -9.13 -13.07 8.77
CA PHE A 298 -8.53 -12.86 7.45
C PHE A 298 -7.16 -12.18 7.52
N GLN A 299 -7.02 -11.14 8.35
CA GLN A 299 -5.72 -10.47 8.55
C GLN A 299 -4.66 -11.44 9.09
N HIS A 300 -4.99 -12.20 10.14
CA HIS A 300 -4.05 -13.20 10.67
C HIS A 300 -3.71 -14.30 9.67
N ALA A 301 -4.69 -14.77 8.88
CA ALA A 301 -4.45 -15.76 7.83
C ALA A 301 -3.61 -15.20 6.66
N PHE A 302 -3.65 -13.88 6.44
CA PHE A 302 -2.82 -13.20 5.47
C PHE A 302 -1.37 -13.10 5.97
N ASP A 303 -1.17 -12.56 7.18
CA ASP A 303 0.17 -12.45 7.78
C ASP A 303 0.85 -13.82 7.91
N GLY A 304 0.09 -14.87 8.28
CA GLY A 304 0.59 -16.24 8.32
C GLY A 304 1.06 -16.77 6.96
N ARG A 305 0.37 -16.43 5.86
CA ARG A 305 0.79 -16.80 4.50
C ARG A 305 2.07 -16.06 4.08
N MET A 306 2.17 -14.77 4.40
CA MET A 306 3.39 -14.01 4.14
C MET A 306 4.58 -14.56 4.91
N ALA A 307 4.40 -14.91 6.18
CA ALA A 307 5.43 -15.53 7.00
C ALA A 307 5.87 -16.90 6.44
N GLN A 308 4.94 -17.74 5.97
CA GLN A 308 5.28 -19.01 5.31
C GLN A 308 6.10 -18.81 4.04
N ARG A 309 5.73 -17.82 3.22
CA ARG A 309 6.53 -17.45 2.05
C ARG A 309 7.92 -16.98 2.46
N ALA A 310 8.01 -16.13 3.47
CA ALA A 310 9.28 -15.65 4.01
C ALA A 310 10.20 -16.81 4.46
N VAL A 311 9.66 -17.84 5.11
CA VAL A 311 10.42 -19.05 5.46
C VAL A 311 11.00 -19.70 4.20
N ALA A 312 10.20 -19.91 3.16
CA ALA A 312 10.68 -20.51 1.90
C ALA A 312 11.79 -19.66 1.24
N GLU A 313 11.64 -18.33 1.23
CA GLU A 313 12.66 -17.41 0.69
C GLU A 313 13.99 -17.48 1.49
N LEU A 314 13.91 -17.64 2.82
CA LEU A 314 15.07 -17.82 3.69
C LEU A 314 15.72 -19.19 3.51
N GLU A 315 14.96 -20.26 3.30
CA GLU A 315 15.50 -21.58 2.99
C GLU A 315 16.31 -21.55 1.69
N ALA A 316 15.83 -20.82 0.68
CA ALA A 316 16.51 -20.66 -0.61
C ALA A 316 17.76 -19.75 -0.54
N ARG A 317 17.77 -18.73 0.31
CA ARG A 317 18.86 -17.73 0.38
C ARG A 317 19.64 -17.83 1.69
N LYS A 318 20.78 -18.52 1.66
CA LYS A 318 21.54 -18.86 2.87
C LYS A 318 22.06 -17.67 3.67
N GLN A 319 22.34 -16.55 3.00
CA GLN A 319 22.84 -15.32 3.62
C GLN A 319 21.76 -14.45 4.28
N ALA A 320 20.47 -14.74 4.07
CA ALA A 320 19.38 -13.96 4.65
C ALA A 320 18.89 -14.59 5.98
N ARG A 321 18.51 -13.73 6.91
CA ARG A 321 17.88 -14.07 8.20
C ARG A 321 16.60 -13.27 8.43
N PHE A 322 16.49 -12.10 7.81
CA PHE A 322 15.35 -11.21 7.89
C PHE A 322 14.67 -11.08 6.54
N VAL A 323 13.35 -11.08 6.56
CA VAL A 323 12.51 -10.74 5.40
C VAL A 323 11.71 -9.49 5.73
N VAL A 324 11.77 -8.48 4.87
CA VAL A 324 11.12 -7.18 5.06
C VAL A 324 10.17 -6.91 3.91
N ASN A 325 8.88 -6.78 4.21
CA ASN A 325 7.82 -6.58 3.23
C ASN A 325 6.96 -5.35 3.54
N GLY A 326 6.18 -4.90 2.56
CA GLY A 326 5.02 -3.98 2.73
C GLY A 326 3.67 -4.67 2.49
N HIS A 327 2.73 -3.97 1.85
CA HIS A 327 1.48 -4.43 1.19
C HIS A 327 0.19 -4.38 2.03
N SER A 328 0.19 -4.92 3.25
CA SER A 328 -1.05 -4.98 4.06
C SER A 328 -1.42 -3.66 4.73
N HIS A 329 -0.49 -2.69 4.74
CA HIS A 329 -0.53 -1.41 5.47
C HIS A 329 -0.52 -1.56 7.00
N PHE A 330 -0.62 -2.78 7.52
CA PHE A 330 -0.51 -3.08 8.95
C PHE A 330 0.90 -3.55 9.26
N ALA A 331 1.61 -2.73 10.02
CA ALA A 331 2.94 -3.08 10.48
C ALA A 331 2.87 -4.34 11.36
N SER A 332 3.71 -5.34 11.09
CA SER A 332 3.78 -6.58 11.86
C SER A 332 5.20 -7.13 11.94
N MET A 333 5.48 -7.90 13.00
CA MET A 333 6.74 -8.62 13.19
C MET A 333 6.42 -10.05 13.63
N LEU A 334 6.86 -11.04 12.86
CA LEU A 334 6.64 -12.46 13.14
C LEU A 334 7.99 -13.19 13.22
N PRO A 335 8.34 -13.79 14.37
CA PRO A 335 9.50 -14.67 14.47
C PRO A 335 9.34 -15.89 13.55
N LEU A 336 10.41 -16.24 12.84
CA LEU A 336 10.47 -17.40 11.94
C LEU A 336 11.33 -18.56 12.50
N GLY A 337 11.81 -18.42 13.74
CA GLY A 337 12.69 -19.38 14.41
C GLY A 337 14.14 -18.90 14.46
N ASN A 338 15.07 -19.85 14.53
CA ASN A 338 16.50 -19.58 14.57
C ASN A 338 17.19 -20.15 13.33
N ARG A 339 18.10 -19.38 12.76
CA ARG A 339 18.97 -19.75 11.65
C ARG A 339 20.42 -19.54 12.07
N ASP A 340 21.24 -20.59 12.00
CA ASP A 340 22.66 -20.56 12.34
C ASP A 340 22.94 -19.93 13.73
N GLY A 341 22.06 -20.22 14.70
CA GLY A 341 22.16 -19.70 16.07
C GLY A 341 21.67 -18.25 16.26
N ALA A 342 21.16 -17.59 15.22
CA ALA A 342 20.60 -16.24 15.29
C ALA A 342 19.09 -16.22 14.97
N PRO A 343 18.30 -15.27 15.51
CA PRO A 343 16.88 -15.18 15.23
C PRO A 343 16.63 -14.82 13.76
N ALA A 344 15.65 -15.49 13.15
CA ALA A 344 15.10 -15.13 11.86
C ALA A 344 13.72 -14.49 12.04
N VAL A 345 13.44 -13.41 11.31
CA VAL A 345 12.23 -12.60 11.53
C VAL A 345 11.65 -12.11 10.20
N TYR A 346 10.33 -12.19 10.09
CA TYR A 346 9.56 -11.51 9.06
C TYR A 346 9.03 -10.18 9.59
N PHE A 347 9.12 -9.13 8.78
CA PHE A 347 8.56 -7.82 9.05
C PHE A 347 7.61 -7.41 7.93
N ASN A 348 6.48 -6.84 8.32
CA ASN A 348 5.72 -5.92 7.49
C ASN A 348 5.98 -4.48 7.97
N THR A 349 6.51 -3.62 7.10
CA THR A 349 6.87 -2.24 7.46
C THR A 349 5.67 -1.34 7.70
N GLY A 350 4.45 -1.73 7.32
CA GLY A 350 3.23 -0.94 7.52
C GLY A 350 3.00 0.09 6.42
N THR A 351 2.74 1.35 6.78
CA THR A 351 2.39 2.41 5.83
C THR A 351 2.66 3.80 6.40
N TRP A 352 2.73 4.81 5.54
CA TRP A 352 2.77 6.24 5.89
C TRP A 352 1.48 6.95 5.44
N ARG A 353 0.32 6.33 5.62
CA ARG A 353 -0.99 6.83 5.14
C ARG A 353 -1.98 7.07 6.27
N THR A 354 -3.03 7.83 5.97
CA THR A 354 -4.26 7.79 6.74
C THR A 354 -4.85 6.38 6.65
N LEU A 355 -5.32 5.85 7.78
CA LEU A 355 -6.04 4.60 7.86
C LEU A 355 -7.39 4.85 8.52
N HIS A 356 -8.46 4.36 7.90
CA HIS A 356 -9.78 4.25 8.51
C HIS A 356 -9.94 2.83 9.04
N GLN A 357 -9.54 2.64 10.29
CA GLN A 357 -9.60 1.33 10.93
C GLN A 357 -10.99 1.09 11.52
N ILE A 358 -11.57 -0.07 11.18
CA ILE A 358 -12.82 -0.51 11.78
C ILE A 358 -12.64 -0.88 13.27
N GLY A 359 -13.40 -0.22 14.13
CA GLY A 359 -13.50 -0.48 15.56
C GLY A 359 -14.71 -1.35 15.93
N HIS A 360 -14.86 -1.61 17.23
CA HIS A 360 -16.09 -2.17 17.78
C HIS A 360 -16.94 -0.99 18.26
N GLY A 361 -18.04 -0.67 17.58
CA GLY A 361 -18.87 0.45 18.02
C GLY A 361 -19.55 0.16 19.36
N LEU A 362 -19.70 1.21 20.17
CA LEU A 362 -20.69 1.24 21.25
C LEU A 362 -22.08 0.98 20.61
N ALA A 363 -22.88 0.10 21.22
CA ALA A 363 -24.17 -0.37 20.71
C ALA A 363 -24.14 -1.23 19.42
N GLY A 364 -22.98 -1.81 19.06
CA GLY A 364 -22.91 -2.88 18.06
C GLY A 364 -23.09 -2.41 16.61
N ARG A 365 -22.65 -1.18 16.30
CA ARG A 365 -22.53 -0.60 14.94
C ARG A 365 -21.06 -0.58 14.50
N PRO A 366 -20.71 -0.58 13.19
CA PRO A 366 -19.34 -0.38 12.77
C PRO A 366 -18.99 1.10 12.94
N SER A 367 -17.83 1.38 13.54
CA SER A 367 -17.30 2.73 13.70
C SER A 367 -15.89 2.76 13.16
N PHE A 368 -15.54 3.78 12.39
CA PHE A 368 -14.20 3.92 11.84
C PHE A 368 -13.46 5.06 12.55
N LEU A 369 -12.22 4.78 12.96
CA LEU A 369 -11.29 5.79 13.44
C LEU A 369 -10.29 6.09 12.32
N ALA A 370 -10.25 7.34 11.87
CA ALA A 370 -9.23 7.84 10.98
C ALA A 370 -7.98 8.23 11.79
N TYR A 371 -6.80 7.75 11.39
CA TYR A 371 -5.51 8.18 11.94
C TYR A 371 -4.41 8.07 10.89
N ASP A 372 -3.43 8.98 10.94
CA ASP A 372 -2.21 8.88 10.12
C ASP A 372 -1.26 7.87 10.77
N ALA A 373 -0.96 6.78 10.07
CA ALA A 373 0.06 5.82 10.48
C ALA A 373 1.44 6.24 9.95
N MET A 374 2.49 5.97 10.72
CA MET A 374 3.88 6.09 10.28
C MET A 374 4.71 4.99 10.91
N SER A 375 5.29 4.14 10.09
CA SER A 375 6.07 2.99 10.52
C SER A 375 7.32 2.79 9.67
N TYR A 376 8.39 2.32 10.31
CA TYR A 376 9.67 2.07 9.64
C TYR A 376 10.48 1.05 10.45
N LEU A 377 11.39 0.36 9.76
CA LEU A 377 12.33 -0.59 10.34
C LEU A 377 13.75 -0.09 10.12
N VAL A 378 14.58 -0.14 11.16
CA VAL A 378 15.98 0.30 11.09
C VAL A 378 16.86 -0.87 11.50
N PHE A 379 17.89 -1.17 10.70
CA PHE A 379 18.98 -2.04 11.09
C PHE A 379 20.23 -1.21 11.33
N PHE A 380 20.92 -1.50 12.44
CA PHE A 380 22.01 -0.68 12.94
C PHE A 380 23.38 -1.20 12.48
N PRO A 381 24.41 -0.33 12.50
CA PRO A 381 25.80 -0.71 12.38
C PRO A 381 26.25 -1.69 13.47
N ALA A 382 27.32 -2.43 13.19
CA ALA A 382 27.87 -3.40 14.15
C ALA A 382 28.47 -2.74 15.41
N ASP A 383 28.87 -1.48 15.32
CA ASP A 383 29.43 -0.67 16.40
C ASP A 383 28.40 0.26 17.06
N ASP A 384 27.11 -0.01 16.88
CA ASP A 384 26.04 0.75 17.54
C ASP A 384 26.29 0.78 19.07
N PRO A 385 26.34 1.97 19.71
CA PRO A 385 26.72 2.09 21.11
C PRO A 385 25.73 1.44 22.09
N LEU A 386 24.51 1.13 21.63
CA LEU A 386 23.49 0.41 22.41
C LEU A 386 23.45 -1.09 22.08
N GLY A 387 24.31 -1.58 21.18
CA GLY A 387 24.37 -2.98 20.78
C GLY A 387 23.13 -3.48 20.03
N ARG A 388 22.40 -2.60 19.34
CA ARG A 388 21.17 -2.95 18.64
C ARG A 388 21.48 -3.64 17.30
N ASP A 389 20.72 -4.69 16.95
CA ASP A 389 20.73 -5.24 15.59
C ASP A 389 19.71 -4.51 14.70
N PHE A 390 18.49 -4.35 15.22
CA PHE A 390 17.40 -3.61 14.59
C PHE A 390 16.47 -2.93 15.61
N GLU A 391 15.71 -1.94 15.15
CA GLU A 391 14.57 -1.34 15.83
C GLU A 391 13.40 -1.23 14.86
N TRP A 392 12.21 -1.58 15.34
CA TRP A 392 10.98 -1.46 14.58
C TRP A 392 10.06 -0.44 15.25
N TRP A 393 9.67 0.59 14.50
CA TRP A 393 8.87 1.70 15.00
C TRP A 393 7.52 1.74 14.30
N ASN A 394 6.46 1.93 15.08
CA ASN A 394 5.12 2.21 14.59
C ASN A 394 4.49 3.31 15.44
N GLY A 395 3.86 4.29 14.80
CA GLY A 395 3.13 5.37 15.46
C GLY A 395 1.86 5.71 14.71
N ALA A 396 0.90 6.29 15.44
CA ALA A 396 -0.35 6.80 14.91
C ALA A 396 -0.56 8.23 15.39
N LEU A 397 -1.10 9.08 14.52
CA LEU A 397 -1.50 10.45 14.82
C LEU A 397 -2.99 10.61 14.52
N VAL A 398 -3.73 11.21 15.46
CA VAL A 398 -5.10 11.67 15.23
C VAL A 398 -5.06 13.20 15.27
N THR A 399 -5.53 13.84 14.20
CA THR A 399 -5.66 15.30 14.17
C THR A 399 -6.78 15.74 15.10
N ARG A 400 -6.54 16.83 15.86
CA ARG A 400 -7.59 17.44 16.68
C ARG A 400 -8.60 18.09 15.74
N GLN A 401 -9.90 17.79 15.91
CA GLN A 401 -10.95 18.53 15.22
C GLN A 401 -10.86 20.01 15.63
N LYS A 402 -10.76 20.91 14.64
CA LYS A 402 -10.84 22.35 14.90
C LYS A 402 -12.28 22.67 15.30
N GLY A 403 -12.51 23.00 16.58
CA GLY A 403 -13.80 23.50 17.07
C GLY A 403 -14.66 22.50 17.85
N GLN A 404 -14.08 21.83 18.85
CA GLN A 404 -14.84 21.38 20.03
C GLN A 404 -14.41 22.19 21.25
#